data_AF-A0A7J4K8K9-F1
#
_entry.id   AF-A0A7J4K8K9-F1
#
_cell.length_a   1.000
_cell.length_b   1.000
_cell.length_c   1.000
_cell.angle_alpha   90.00
_cell.angle_beta   90.00
_cell.angle_gamma   90.00
#
_symmetry.space_group_name_H-M   'P 1'
#
loop_
_entity.id
_entity.type
_entity.pdbx_description
1 polymer ?
#
loop_
_entity_poly.entity_id
_entity_poly.type
_entity_poly.pdbx_seq_one_letter_code
_entity_poly.pdbx_strand_id
1 'polypeptide(L)'
;MTETLDITLDRLSENYARALEALIGHPDYPSVSTGFATQGTLPLIDEYDAACKALEAIDVPVRRAIIDKDWSIDPLAPLREIAPHIHHPSTVYVIGGAALVQYGIKQRTKDLDIVCIEDSRSDDAVHYALERCLYTRIGSSYGGSDVGQPDTYTKGATKVEVFGREIIEQYFSYDMERRSRFHAIIDKLIIQLADPLDIMILKDLTRPSDREDVIRIAKCCGVDEKRIKEELREAELPAHPSLRHSYTLMRPFRKRSAERMQQLLEFLPEIEAEIGTPLREIHNAYLVNQQRPLLSRLKDNNSRQSSTKVVKFKADGISTNDIGPR
;
A
#
# COMPACT_ATOMS: atom_id res chain seq x y z
N MET A 1 -36.32 3.73 18.44
CA MET A 1 -35.14 2.84 18.57
C MET A 1 -33.95 3.34 17.75
N THR A 2 -34.15 3.97 16.58
CA THR A 2 -33.08 4.58 15.78
C THR A 2 -32.47 5.83 16.42
N GLU A 3 -33.28 6.77 16.95
CA GLU A 3 -32.75 7.99 17.60
C GLU A 3 -31.89 7.71 18.85
N THR A 4 -32.22 6.66 19.60
CA THR A 4 -31.44 6.27 20.80
C THR A 4 -30.10 5.66 20.42
N LEU A 5 -30.00 5.03 19.23
CA LEU A 5 -28.76 4.45 18.72
C LEU A 5 -27.79 5.53 18.22
N ASP A 6 -28.31 6.54 17.53
CA ASP A 6 -27.51 7.67 17.02
C ASP A 6 -26.92 8.51 18.17
N ILE A 7 -27.72 8.80 19.21
CA ILE A 7 -27.23 9.51 20.41
C ILE A 7 -26.15 8.70 21.15
N THR A 8 -26.20 7.37 21.08
CA THR A 8 -25.22 6.49 21.75
C THR A 8 -23.93 6.39 20.93
N LEU A 9 -24.02 6.38 19.59
CA LEU A 9 -22.88 6.40 18.68
C LEU A 9 -22.11 7.71 18.71
N ASP A 10 -22.81 8.86 18.73
CA ASP A 10 -22.17 10.17 18.83
C ASP A 10 -21.42 10.32 20.17
N ARG A 11 -22.02 9.87 21.27
CA ARG A 11 -21.38 9.87 22.60
C ARG A 11 -20.19 8.92 22.70
N LEU A 12 -20.23 7.76 22.03
CA LEU A 12 -19.10 6.84 21.95
C LEU A 12 -17.96 7.42 21.10
N SER A 13 -18.30 8.13 20.02
CA SER A 13 -17.31 8.81 19.18
C SER A 13 -16.61 9.96 19.92
N GLU A 14 -17.36 10.74 20.72
CA GLU A 14 -16.80 11.80 21.56
C GLU A 14 -15.92 11.24 22.68
N ASN A 15 -16.34 10.15 23.33
CA ASN A 15 -15.53 9.53 24.39
C ASN A 15 -14.25 8.90 23.83
N TYR A 16 -14.31 8.33 22.63
CA TYR A 16 -13.15 7.77 21.94
C TYR A 16 -12.19 8.87 21.45
N ALA A 17 -12.73 9.98 20.90
CA ALA A 17 -11.95 11.14 20.52
C ALA A 17 -11.25 11.79 21.73
N ARG A 18 -11.94 11.91 22.87
CA ARG A 18 -11.34 12.41 24.12
C ARG A 18 -10.27 11.47 24.70
N ALA A 19 -10.45 10.15 24.57
CA ALA A 19 -9.44 9.18 24.98
C ALA A 19 -8.17 9.27 24.09
N LEU A 20 -8.35 9.50 22.79
CA LEU A 20 -7.25 9.75 21.85
C LEU A 20 -6.56 11.10 22.09
N GLU A 21 -7.31 12.17 22.35
CA GLU A 21 -6.75 13.48 22.70
C GLU A 21 -5.97 13.45 24.03
N ALA A 22 -6.46 12.70 25.02
CA ALA A 22 -5.76 12.47 26.28
C ALA A 22 -4.46 11.67 26.09
N LEU A 23 -4.45 10.71 25.14
CA LEU A 23 -3.24 9.96 24.79
C LEU A 23 -2.20 10.83 24.06
N ILE A 24 -2.66 11.70 23.16
CA ILE A 24 -1.80 12.54 22.31
C ILE A 24 -1.28 13.77 23.08
N GLY A 25 -2.02 14.26 24.08
CA GLY A 25 -1.64 15.38 24.94
C GLY A 25 -0.80 15.00 26.17
N HIS A 26 -0.45 13.72 26.35
CA HIS A 26 0.28 13.26 27.53
C HIS A 26 1.76 13.68 27.49
N PRO A 27 2.32 14.27 28.56
CA PRO A 27 3.69 14.81 28.59
C PRO A 27 4.80 13.77 28.37
N ASP A 28 4.47 12.47 28.43
CA ASP A 28 5.38 11.35 28.17
C ASP A 28 5.35 10.83 26.72
N TYR A 29 4.55 11.45 25.83
CA TYR A 29 4.60 11.22 24.39
C TYR A 29 5.34 12.37 23.70
N PRO A 30 6.68 12.30 23.55
CA PRO A 30 7.41 13.36 22.88
C PRO A 30 7.09 13.32 21.38
N SER A 31 6.81 14.51 20.82
CA SER A 31 6.85 14.75 19.38
C SER A 31 8.14 14.17 18.82
N VAL A 32 8.04 13.32 17.79
CA VAL A 32 9.17 12.60 17.21
C VAL A 32 10.20 13.59 16.63
N SER A 33 11.22 13.90 17.42
CA SER A 33 12.49 14.46 16.96
C SER A 33 13.64 13.74 17.66
N THR A 34 14.45 13.04 16.85
CA THR A 34 15.84 12.58 17.06
C THR A 34 16.46 12.72 18.46
N GLY A 35 16.82 11.60 19.10
CA GLY A 35 17.79 11.58 20.21
C GLY A 35 17.64 10.40 21.17
N PHE A 36 18.76 9.90 21.70
CA PHE A 36 18.92 8.68 22.50
C PHE A 36 18.18 8.63 23.86
N ALA A 37 17.78 7.40 24.23
CA ALA A 37 17.73 6.73 25.56
C ALA A 37 17.05 7.39 26.78
N THR A 38 16.11 6.68 27.43
CA THR A 38 16.24 6.08 28.80
C THR A 38 14.98 5.34 29.24
N GLN A 39 15.14 4.45 30.20
CA GLN A 39 14.14 3.54 30.79
C GLN A 39 12.88 4.26 31.32
N GLY A 40 11.70 3.69 31.06
CA GLY A 40 10.44 4.08 31.69
C GLY A 40 9.40 2.97 31.52
N THR A 41 8.78 2.57 32.63
CA THR A 41 7.80 1.48 32.79
C THR A 41 6.53 1.63 31.93
N LEU A 42 6.05 0.51 31.36
CA LEU A 42 4.77 0.37 30.66
C LEU A 42 3.57 0.83 31.54
N PRO A 43 2.47 1.33 30.95
CA PRO A 43 1.27 1.69 31.71
C PRO A 43 0.70 0.50 32.48
N LEU A 44 0.21 0.79 33.70
CA LEU A 44 -0.33 -0.16 34.66
C LEU A 44 -1.49 -0.97 34.10
N ILE A 45 -1.44 -2.28 34.35
CA ILE A 45 -2.41 -3.33 34.01
C ILE A 45 -3.87 -2.92 34.29
N ASP A 46 -4.12 -2.03 35.24
CA ASP A 46 -5.44 -1.65 35.71
C ASP A 46 -6.28 -0.85 34.69
N GLU A 47 -5.67 -0.04 33.82
CA GLU A 47 -6.40 0.72 32.79
C GLU A 47 -6.83 -0.17 31.61
N TYR A 48 -6.01 -1.17 31.27
CA TYR A 48 -6.34 -2.20 30.29
C TYR A 48 -7.47 -3.09 30.82
N ASP A 49 -7.40 -3.47 32.09
CA ASP A 49 -8.40 -4.31 32.73
C ASP A 49 -9.76 -3.59 32.90
N ALA A 50 -9.73 -2.28 33.13
CA ALA A 50 -10.92 -1.43 33.13
C ALA A 50 -11.56 -1.31 31.74
N ALA A 51 -10.76 -1.18 30.68
CA ALA A 51 -11.23 -1.16 29.30
C ALA A 51 -11.86 -2.52 28.90
N CYS A 52 -11.25 -3.64 29.30
CA CYS A 52 -11.79 -4.97 29.07
C CYS A 52 -13.13 -5.18 29.80
N LYS A 53 -13.24 -4.75 31.07
CA LYS A 53 -14.51 -4.83 31.83
C LYS A 53 -15.61 -3.94 31.25
N ALA A 54 -15.26 -2.76 30.74
CA ALA A 54 -16.21 -1.89 30.04
C ALA A 54 -16.74 -2.53 28.75
N LEU A 55 -15.90 -3.28 28.02
CA LEU A 55 -16.29 -4.04 26.83
C LEU A 55 -17.11 -5.30 27.16
N GLU A 56 -16.97 -5.87 28.36
CA GLU A 56 -17.78 -6.99 28.86
C GLU A 56 -19.20 -6.58 29.28
N ALA A 57 -19.40 -5.32 29.64
CA ALA A 57 -20.70 -4.78 30.05
C ALA A 57 -21.65 -4.46 28.88
N ILE A 58 -21.22 -4.63 27.62
CA ILE A 58 -22.02 -4.35 26.42
C ILE A 58 -22.84 -5.59 26.03
N ASP A 59 -24.16 -5.41 25.88
CA ASP A 59 -25.15 -6.47 25.62
C ASP A 59 -24.76 -7.38 24.44
N VAL A 60 -24.98 -8.68 24.59
CA VAL A 60 -24.48 -9.75 23.71
C VAL A 60 -24.84 -9.53 22.23
N PRO A 61 -26.02 -9.02 21.85
CA PRO A 61 -26.35 -8.72 20.45
C PRO A 61 -25.56 -7.53 19.88
N VAL A 62 -25.20 -6.54 20.69
CA VAL A 62 -24.36 -5.40 20.29
C VAL A 62 -22.90 -5.84 20.24
N ARG A 63 -22.44 -6.66 21.19
CA ARG A 63 -21.15 -7.33 21.15
C ARG A 63 -21.01 -8.19 19.89
N ARG A 64 -22.07 -8.91 19.51
CA ARG A 64 -22.11 -9.69 18.26
C ARG A 64 -22.18 -8.79 17.03
N ALA A 65 -22.88 -7.66 17.06
CA ALA A 65 -22.88 -6.69 15.96
C ALA A 65 -21.54 -5.91 15.83
N ILE A 66 -20.75 -5.78 16.90
CA ILE A 66 -19.41 -5.18 16.92
C ILE A 66 -18.34 -6.22 16.53
N ILE A 67 -18.47 -7.48 16.98
CA ILE A 67 -17.59 -8.59 16.62
C ILE A 67 -17.86 -9.07 15.18
N ASP A 68 -19.11 -9.07 14.72
CA ASP A 68 -19.50 -9.44 13.35
C ASP A 68 -19.33 -8.26 12.36
N LYS A 69 -19.15 -7.03 12.86
CA LYS A 69 -18.52 -5.93 12.11
C LYS A 69 -17.02 -5.93 12.41
N ASP A 70 -16.34 -6.95 11.89
CA ASP A 70 -14.89 -7.05 11.94
C ASP A 70 -14.25 -5.96 11.07
N TRP A 71 -14.00 -4.79 11.67
CA TRP A 71 -13.14 -3.73 11.11
C TRP A 71 -11.64 -4.05 11.32
N SER A 72 -11.28 -5.29 11.71
CA SER A 72 -9.95 -5.64 12.24
C SER A 72 -9.16 -6.71 11.48
N ILE A 73 -9.56 -7.11 10.27
CA ILE A 73 -8.66 -7.88 9.41
C ILE A 73 -7.79 -6.90 8.64
N ASP A 74 -6.70 -6.47 9.27
CA ASP A 74 -5.61 -5.83 8.55
C ASP A 74 -5.20 -6.76 7.39
N PRO A 75 -5.39 -6.34 6.12
CA PRO A 75 -5.17 -7.22 4.98
C PRO A 75 -3.70 -7.60 4.79
N LEU A 76 -2.78 -6.91 5.48
CA LEU A 76 -1.36 -7.22 5.49
C LEU A 76 -0.93 -8.02 6.73
N ALA A 77 -1.86 -8.41 7.61
CA ALA A 77 -1.58 -9.27 8.76
C ALA A 77 -0.78 -10.54 8.38
N PRO A 78 -1.08 -11.24 7.26
CA PRO A 78 -0.28 -12.40 6.84
C PRO A 78 1.19 -12.06 6.61
N LEU A 79 1.49 -10.88 6.04
CA LEU A 79 2.87 -10.46 5.79
C LEU A 79 3.64 -10.21 7.09
N ARG A 80 2.97 -9.65 8.11
CA ARG A 80 3.58 -9.47 9.43
C ARG A 80 3.81 -10.79 10.13
N GLU A 81 2.90 -11.74 9.93
CA GLU A 81 3.00 -13.07 10.52
C GLU A 81 4.18 -13.86 9.93
N ILE A 82 4.37 -13.81 8.60
CA ILE A 82 5.46 -14.56 7.94
C ILE A 82 6.83 -13.87 8.06
N ALA A 83 6.88 -12.54 8.25
CA ALA A 83 8.12 -11.77 8.23
C ALA A 83 9.25 -12.32 9.15
N PRO A 84 8.99 -12.77 10.39
CA PRO A 84 10.02 -13.38 11.24
C PRO A 84 10.60 -14.70 10.71
N HIS A 85 9.90 -15.36 9.78
CA HIS A 85 10.29 -16.64 9.18
C HIS A 85 10.95 -16.47 7.79
N ILE A 86 11.03 -15.24 7.28
CA ILE A 86 11.72 -14.92 6.04
C ILE A 86 13.24 -15.05 6.25
N HIS A 87 13.84 -16.05 5.61
CA HIS A 87 15.26 -16.39 5.83
C HIS A 87 16.21 -15.63 4.90
N HIS A 88 15.73 -15.19 3.74
CA HIS A 88 16.43 -14.38 2.74
C HIS A 88 15.75 -13.01 2.62
N PRO A 89 16.47 -11.88 2.43
CA PRO A 89 15.85 -10.61 2.08
C PRO A 89 14.91 -10.77 0.89
N SER A 90 13.69 -10.25 0.98
CA SER A 90 12.70 -10.43 -0.09
C SER A 90 11.82 -9.20 -0.19
N THR A 91 11.55 -8.80 -1.43
CA THR A 91 10.57 -7.75 -1.73
C THR A 91 9.29 -8.37 -2.27
N VAL A 92 8.16 -8.03 -1.64
CA VAL A 92 6.83 -8.40 -2.12
C VAL A 92 6.04 -7.17 -2.56
N TYR A 93 5.35 -7.30 -3.69
CA TYR A 93 4.48 -6.26 -4.23
C TYR A 93 3.03 -6.67 -3.97
N VAL A 94 2.37 -5.98 -3.04
CA VAL A 94 0.96 -6.19 -2.75
C VAL A 94 0.15 -5.59 -3.89
N ILE A 95 -0.71 -6.41 -4.49
CA ILE A 95 -1.65 -6.02 -5.54
C ILE A 95 -3.10 -6.20 -5.05
N GLY A 96 -4.05 -6.03 -5.97
CA GLY A 96 -5.43 -6.40 -5.74
C GLY A 96 -6.11 -5.65 -4.58
N GLY A 97 -7.01 -6.34 -3.88
CA GLY A 97 -7.85 -5.73 -2.86
C GLY A 97 -7.07 -5.21 -1.65
N ALA A 98 -6.00 -5.92 -1.25
CA ALA A 98 -5.21 -5.58 -0.06
C ALA A 98 -4.50 -4.24 -0.23
N ALA A 99 -3.89 -4.01 -1.41
CA ALA A 99 -3.30 -2.72 -1.73
C ALA A 99 -4.36 -1.60 -1.73
N LEU A 100 -5.53 -1.81 -2.33
CA LEU A 100 -6.60 -0.81 -2.37
C LEU A 100 -7.13 -0.42 -0.98
N VAL A 101 -7.13 -1.34 -0.02
CA VAL A 101 -7.44 -1.02 1.39
C VAL A 101 -6.38 -0.11 1.98
N GLN A 102 -5.10 -0.36 1.72
CA GLN A 102 -3.99 0.48 2.20
C GLN A 102 -3.95 1.88 1.55
N TYR A 103 -4.62 2.06 0.41
CA TYR A 103 -4.86 3.37 -0.19
C TYR A 103 -6.15 4.06 0.29
N GLY A 104 -6.97 3.38 1.11
CA GLY A 104 -8.29 3.88 1.52
C GLY A 104 -9.34 3.90 0.40
N ILE A 105 -9.08 3.22 -0.72
CA ILE A 105 -9.98 3.13 -1.89
C ILE A 105 -11.03 2.04 -1.68
N LYS A 106 -10.65 0.96 -0.99
CA LYS A 106 -11.52 -0.17 -0.65
C LYS A 106 -11.65 -0.30 0.86
N GLN A 107 -12.84 -0.64 1.34
CA GLN A 107 -13.09 -0.75 2.78
C GLN A 107 -12.49 -2.04 3.37
N ARG A 108 -12.53 -3.14 2.63
CA ARG A 108 -12.03 -4.45 3.09
C ARG A 108 -11.72 -5.40 1.94
N THR A 109 -10.86 -6.36 2.22
CA THR A 109 -10.63 -7.56 1.41
C THR A 109 -10.39 -8.74 2.35
N LYS A 110 -10.65 -9.97 1.86
CA LYS A 110 -10.31 -11.20 2.57
C LYS A 110 -9.04 -11.86 2.03
N ASP A 111 -8.66 -11.44 0.82
CA ASP A 111 -7.58 -12.03 0.05
C ASP A 111 -6.39 -11.07 0.07
N LEU A 112 -5.20 -11.65 0.22
CA LEU A 112 -3.92 -10.98 0.05
C LEU A 112 -3.25 -11.51 -1.22
N ASP A 113 -3.12 -10.64 -2.20
CA ASP A 113 -2.46 -10.95 -3.47
C ASP A 113 -1.08 -10.29 -3.47
N ILE A 114 -0.02 -11.07 -3.66
CA ILE A 114 1.36 -10.57 -3.69
C ILE A 114 2.11 -11.06 -4.92
N VAL A 115 3.04 -10.25 -5.39
CA VAL A 115 3.96 -10.60 -6.47
C VAL A 115 5.38 -10.69 -5.92
N CYS A 116 6.07 -11.79 -6.22
CA CYS A 116 7.49 -12.03 -5.96
C CYS A 116 8.23 -12.03 -7.30
N ILE A 117 9.10 -11.04 -7.54
CA ILE A 117 9.72 -10.81 -8.87
C ILE A 117 11.24 -10.74 -8.86
N GLU A 118 11.87 -11.00 -7.70
CA GLU A 118 13.32 -10.98 -7.54
C GLU A 118 13.93 -12.30 -8.05
N ASP A 119 14.65 -13.04 -7.21
CA ASP A 119 15.23 -14.33 -7.55
C ASP A 119 14.41 -15.49 -6.96
N SER A 120 14.71 -16.71 -7.41
CA SER A 120 14.03 -17.91 -6.92
C SER A 120 14.20 -18.10 -5.41
N ARG A 121 15.26 -17.56 -4.80
CA ARG A 121 15.49 -17.69 -3.36
C ARG A 121 14.55 -16.81 -2.55
N SER A 122 14.24 -15.63 -3.07
CA SER A 122 13.31 -14.69 -2.46
C SER A 122 11.88 -15.23 -2.52
N ASP A 123 11.52 -15.82 -3.66
CA ASP A 123 10.27 -16.54 -3.84
C ASP A 123 10.18 -17.75 -2.88
N ASP A 124 11.18 -18.64 -2.91
CA ASP A 124 11.29 -19.79 -1.99
C ASP A 124 11.21 -19.37 -0.51
N ALA A 125 11.76 -18.20 -0.16
CA ALA A 125 11.70 -17.67 1.21
C ALA A 125 10.29 -17.30 1.64
N VAL A 126 9.48 -16.70 0.76
CA VAL A 126 8.08 -16.39 1.03
C VAL A 126 7.24 -17.67 1.16
N HIS A 127 7.41 -18.63 0.24
CA HIS A 127 6.74 -19.92 0.29
C HIS A 127 7.06 -20.68 1.57
N TYR A 128 8.34 -20.78 1.91
CA TYR A 128 8.79 -21.41 3.15
C TYR A 128 8.19 -20.74 4.38
N ALA A 129 8.17 -19.40 4.44
CA ALA A 129 7.65 -18.67 5.59
C ALA A 129 6.13 -18.88 5.76
N LEU A 130 5.36 -18.90 4.67
CA LEU A 130 3.93 -19.24 4.70
C LEU A 130 3.70 -20.63 5.29
N GLU A 131 4.44 -21.64 4.83
CA GLU A 131 4.33 -23.02 5.34
C GLU A 131 4.71 -23.12 6.83
N ARG A 132 5.75 -22.38 7.26
CA ARG A 132 6.15 -22.30 8.68
C ARG A 132 5.08 -21.67 9.55
N CYS A 133 4.30 -20.74 9.01
CA CYS A 133 3.14 -20.12 9.66
C CYS A 133 1.86 -20.96 9.54
N LEU A 134 1.94 -22.22 9.11
CA LEU A 134 0.81 -23.15 8.96
C LEU A 134 -0.20 -22.75 7.88
N TYR A 135 0.20 -21.95 6.89
CA TYR A 135 -0.59 -21.80 5.69
C TYR A 135 -0.48 -23.06 4.83
N THR A 136 -1.62 -23.57 4.39
CA THR A 136 -1.70 -24.78 3.56
C THR A 136 -1.81 -24.38 2.09
N ARG A 137 -0.88 -24.85 1.26
CA ARG A 137 -0.95 -24.69 -0.21
C ARG A 137 -2.09 -25.55 -0.75
N ILE A 138 -3.02 -24.93 -1.46
CA ILE A 138 -4.21 -25.60 -2.03
C ILE A 138 -4.20 -25.67 -3.56
N GLY A 139 -3.14 -25.15 -4.21
CA GLY A 139 -3.05 -25.03 -5.66
C GLY A 139 -3.91 -23.89 -6.21
N SER A 140 -3.81 -23.61 -7.51
CA SER A 140 -4.50 -22.47 -8.11
C SER A 140 -6.00 -22.74 -8.31
N SER A 141 -6.86 -21.83 -7.86
CA SER A 141 -8.32 -21.93 -8.02
C SER A 141 -8.87 -21.33 -9.33
N TYR A 142 -8.04 -20.73 -10.18
CA TYR A 142 -8.52 -20.12 -11.42
C TYR A 142 -8.73 -21.20 -12.49
N GLY A 143 -9.97 -21.40 -12.90
CA GLY A 143 -10.28 -22.18 -14.10
C GLY A 143 -9.77 -21.44 -15.34
N GLY A 144 -8.93 -22.08 -16.16
CA GLY A 144 -8.33 -21.45 -17.33
C GLY A 144 -6.95 -22.02 -17.66
N SER A 145 -6.11 -21.23 -18.32
CA SER A 145 -4.73 -21.63 -18.63
C SER A 145 -3.90 -21.75 -17.35
N ASP A 146 -3.00 -22.73 -17.28
CA ASP A 146 -2.07 -22.97 -16.15
C ASP A 146 -1.03 -21.87 -15.95
N VAL A 147 -1.14 -20.75 -16.68
CA VAL A 147 -0.04 -19.81 -16.88
C VAL A 147 -0.22 -18.51 -16.08
N GLY A 148 0.81 -18.11 -15.35
CA GLY A 148 0.75 -17.00 -14.38
C GLY A 148 -0.20 -17.28 -13.21
N GLN A 149 -0.50 -18.55 -12.95
CA GLN A 149 -1.34 -18.95 -11.83
C GLN A 149 -0.61 -18.68 -10.51
N PRO A 150 -1.30 -18.15 -9.50
CA PRO A 150 -0.69 -18.00 -8.21
C PRO A 150 -0.57 -19.35 -7.52
N ASP A 151 0.43 -19.43 -6.67
CA ASP A 151 0.40 -20.38 -5.58
C ASP A 151 -0.51 -19.87 -4.47
N THR A 152 -1.64 -20.56 -4.32
CA THR A 152 -2.64 -20.20 -3.33
C THR A 152 -2.41 -20.94 -2.01
N TYR A 153 -2.35 -20.15 -0.95
CA TYR A 153 -2.17 -20.57 0.44
C TYR A 153 -3.39 -20.17 1.26
N THR A 154 -3.79 -21.02 2.21
CA THR A 154 -4.92 -20.72 3.11
C THR A 154 -4.59 -21.00 4.56
N LYS A 155 -5.13 -20.15 5.44
CA LYS A 155 -5.12 -20.36 6.90
C LYS A 155 -6.44 -19.85 7.47
N GLY A 156 -7.32 -20.77 7.84
CA GLY A 156 -8.69 -20.42 8.21
C GLY A 156 -9.43 -19.76 7.04
N ALA A 157 -9.95 -18.55 7.26
CA ALA A 157 -10.64 -17.76 6.23
C ALA A 157 -9.70 -16.89 5.38
N THR A 158 -8.42 -16.81 5.73
CA THR A 158 -7.43 -15.99 5.05
C THR A 158 -6.85 -16.74 3.85
N LYS A 159 -6.87 -16.10 2.69
CA LYS A 159 -6.25 -16.60 1.46
C LYS A 159 -5.09 -15.68 1.06
N VAL A 160 -3.95 -16.28 0.73
CA VAL A 160 -2.78 -15.58 0.18
C VAL A 160 -2.48 -16.17 -1.19
N GLU A 161 -2.46 -15.32 -2.21
CA GLU A 161 -2.08 -15.68 -3.58
C GLU A 161 -0.69 -15.12 -3.87
N VAL A 162 0.28 -16.01 -4.11
CA VAL A 162 1.65 -15.66 -4.42
C VAL A 162 1.87 -15.82 -5.92
N PHE A 163 2.08 -14.70 -6.60
CA PHE A 163 2.35 -14.65 -8.04
C PHE A 163 3.85 -14.46 -8.29
N GLY A 164 4.33 -15.07 -9.36
CA GLY A 164 5.56 -14.62 -10.01
C GLY A 164 5.30 -13.34 -10.82
N ARG A 165 6.26 -12.95 -11.67
CA ARG A 165 6.09 -11.78 -12.56
C ARG A 165 4.93 -11.94 -13.56
N GLU A 166 4.52 -13.17 -13.84
CA GLU A 166 3.35 -13.50 -14.65
C GLU A 166 2.11 -13.60 -13.73
N ILE A 167 1.08 -12.79 -14.01
CA ILE A 167 -0.14 -12.70 -13.22
C ILE A 167 -1.33 -12.99 -14.13
N ILE A 168 -1.87 -14.21 -14.10
CA ILE A 168 -3.06 -14.68 -14.85
C ILE A 168 -3.21 -14.00 -16.21
N GLU A 169 -2.44 -14.49 -17.17
CA GLU A 169 -2.41 -13.99 -18.55
C GLU A 169 -1.90 -12.54 -18.70
N GLN A 170 -1.43 -11.91 -17.62
CA GLN A 170 -0.81 -10.59 -17.60
C GLN A 170 0.63 -10.64 -17.08
N TYR A 171 1.30 -9.49 -17.15
CA TYR A 171 2.68 -9.33 -16.76
C TYR A 171 2.85 -8.12 -15.85
N PHE A 172 3.48 -8.33 -14.70
CA PHE A 172 3.88 -7.24 -13.80
C PHE A 172 5.14 -6.58 -14.34
N SER A 173 4.96 -5.46 -15.06
CA SER A 173 6.06 -4.80 -15.78
C SER A 173 7.07 -4.18 -14.80
N TYR A 174 8.30 -3.96 -15.29
CA TYR A 174 9.32 -3.22 -14.52
C TYR A 174 8.84 -1.80 -14.19
N ASP A 175 7.98 -1.25 -15.02
CA ASP A 175 7.44 0.09 -14.83
C ASP A 175 6.34 0.10 -13.76
N MET A 176 5.53 -0.96 -13.64
CA MET A 176 4.65 -1.19 -12.47
C MET A 176 5.45 -1.34 -11.17
N GLU A 177 6.54 -2.09 -11.22
CA GLU A 177 7.47 -2.24 -10.10
C GLU A 177 8.03 -0.87 -9.66
N ARG A 178 8.55 -0.07 -10.59
CA ARG A 178 9.14 1.26 -10.30
C ARG A 178 8.14 2.26 -9.72
N ARG A 179 6.86 2.14 -10.07
CA ARG A 179 5.78 3.00 -9.56
C ARG A 179 5.20 2.51 -8.25
N SER A 180 5.54 1.30 -7.82
CA SER A 180 5.06 0.77 -6.56
C SER A 180 5.54 1.65 -5.40
N ARG A 181 4.65 1.84 -4.43
CA ARG A 181 4.89 2.69 -3.27
C ARG A 181 5.44 1.84 -2.14
N PHE A 182 6.62 2.21 -1.64
CA PHE A 182 7.13 1.66 -0.38
C PHE A 182 6.09 1.80 0.74
N HIS A 183 5.84 0.71 1.46
CA HIS A 183 4.91 0.70 2.59
C HIS A 183 5.61 0.43 3.92
N ALA A 184 6.37 -0.66 4.01
CA ALA A 184 7.05 -1.04 5.24
C ALA A 184 8.25 -1.96 4.98
N ILE A 185 9.14 -2.03 5.97
CA ILE A 185 10.11 -3.13 6.13
C ILE A 185 9.76 -3.81 7.45
N ILE A 186 9.62 -5.13 7.43
CA ILE A 186 9.41 -5.95 8.61
C ILE A 186 10.45 -7.07 8.58
N ASP A 187 11.39 -7.03 9.52
CA ASP A 187 12.60 -7.86 9.48
C ASP A 187 13.32 -7.77 8.13
N LYS A 188 13.27 -8.86 7.34
CA LYS A 188 13.91 -8.98 6.02
C LYS A 188 12.93 -8.82 4.86
N LEU A 189 11.65 -8.59 5.15
CA LEU A 189 10.58 -8.46 4.17
C LEU A 189 10.32 -6.99 3.86
N ILE A 190 10.55 -6.60 2.60
CA ILE A 190 10.18 -5.29 2.08
C ILE A 190 8.78 -5.40 1.46
N ILE A 191 7.87 -4.55 1.91
CA ILE A 191 6.49 -4.52 1.43
C ILE A 191 6.32 -3.27 0.58
N GLN A 192 5.98 -3.46 -0.69
CA GLN A 192 5.59 -2.41 -1.62
C GLN A 192 4.12 -2.58 -2.02
N LEU A 193 3.43 -1.48 -2.29
CA LEU A 193 2.05 -1.51 -2.80
C LEU A 193 2.09 -1.11 -4.26
N ALA A 194 1.51 -1.93 -5.15
CA ALA A 194 1.33 -1.55 -6.53
C ALA A 194 0.51 -0.25 -6.63
N ASP A 195 0.78 0.56 -7.65
CA ASP A 195 0.04 1.81 -7.86
C ASP A 195 -1.43 1.50 -8.21
N PRO A 196 -2.41 2.29 -7.72
CA PRO A 196 -3.83 2.02 -7.98
C PRO A 196 -4.17 1.89 -9.47
N LEU A 197 -3.51 2.65 -10.35
CA LEU A 197 -3.75 2.55 -11.80
C LEU A 197 -3.17 1.25 -12.39
N ASP A 198 -2.10 0.71 -11.83
CA ASP A 198 -1.59 -0.61 -12.24
C ASP A 198 -2.53 -1.72 -11.77
N ILE A 199 -3.08 -1.60 -10.56
CA ILE A 199 -4.11 -2.52 -10.07
C ILE A 199 -5.34 -2.49 -10.98
N MET A 200 -5.74 -1.31 -11.47
CA MET A 200 -6.83 -1.17 -12.43
C MET A 200 -6.55 -1.93 -13.73
N ILE A 201 -5.32 -1.87 -14.25
CA ILE A 201 -4.89 -2.59 -15.45
C ILE A 201 -4.92 -4.11 -15.22
N LEU A 202 -4.51 -4.57 -14.04
CA LEU A 202 -4.46 -5.99 -13.69
C LEU A 202 -5.84 -6.64 -13.44
N LYS A 203 -6.91 -5.86 -13.36
CA LYS A 203 -8.27 -6.36 -13.05
C LYS A 203 -8.98 -6.91 -14.28
N ASP A 204 -9.80 -7.95 -14.09
CA ASP A 204 -10.59 -8.56 -15.17
C ASP A 204 -11.99 -7.93 -15.21
N LEU A 205 -12.24 -7.09 -16.22
CA LEU A 205 -13.51 -6.37 -16.36
C LEU A 205 -14.73 -7.26 -16.60
N THR A 206 -14.53 -8.54 -16.97
CA THR A 206 -15.62 -9.50 -17.09
C THR A 206 -16.19 -9.92 -15.73
N ARG A 207 -15.44 -9.72 -14.64
CA ARG A 207 -15.86 -10.02 -13.27
C ARG A 207 -16.54 -8.80 -12.63
N PRO A 208 -17.79 -8.92 -12.13
CA PRO A 208 -18.50 -7.78 -11.53
C PRO A 208 -17.75 -7.10 -10.38
N SER A 209 -17.11 -7.88 -9.50
CA SER A 209 -16.32 -7.35 -8.38
C SER A 209 -15.11 -6.54 -8.82
N ASP A 210 -14.50 -6.92 -9.94
CA ASP A 210 -13.34 -6.24 -10.49
C ASP A 210 -13.75 -4.95 -11.20
N ARG A 211 -14.90 -4.95 -11.90
CA ARG A 211 -15.50 -3.74 -12.46
C ARG A 211 -15.79 -2.70 -11.38
N GLU A 212 -16.34 -3.12 -10.24
CA GLU A 212 -16.55 -2.21 -9.10
C GLU A 212 -15.24 -1.64 -8.54
N ASP A 213 -14.19 -2.45 -8.42
CA ASP A 213 -12.88 -1.98 -7.96
C ASP A 213 -12.28 -0.96 -8.95
N VAL A 214 -12.42 -1.19 -10.26
CA VAL A 214 -11.99 -0.26 -11.32
C VAL A 214 -12.73 1.07 -11.21
N ILE A 215 -14.06 1.05 -11.01
CA ILE A 215 -14.85 2.27 -10.81
C ILE A 215 -14.40 3.02 -9.54
N ARG A 216 -14.12 2.31 -8.44
CA ARG A 216 -13.62 2.94 -7.18
C ARG A 216 -12.26 3.59 -7.41
N ILE A 217 -11.32 2.91 -8.07
CA ILE A 217 -10.01 3.47 -8.42
C ILE A 217 -10.19 4.74 -9.25
N ALA A 218 -11.01 4.68 -10.31
CA ALA A 218 -11.27 5.80 -11.19
C ALA A 218 -11.89 7.00 -10.46
N LYS A 219 -12.83 6.75 -9.51
CA LYS A 219 -13.42 7.80 -8.65
C LYS A 219 -12.40 8.45 -7.71
N CYS A 220 -11.45 7.68 -7.18
CA CYS A 220 -10.49 8.18 -6.19
C CYS A 220 -9.22 8.79 -6.82
N CYS A 221 -8.77 8.24 -7.94
CA CYS A 221 -7.46 8.52 -8.53
C CYS A 221 -7.53 9.09 -9.95
N GLY A 222 -8.74 9.13 -10.54
CA GLY A 222 -8.92 9.38 -11.96
C GLY A 222 -8.34 8.27 -12.81
N VAL A 223 -8.11 8.56 -14.09
CA VAL A 223 -7.44 7.64 -15.03
C VAL A 223 -6.39 8.40 -15.81
N ASP A 224 -5.20 7.81 -15.91
CA ASP A 224 -4.16 8.22 -16.84
C ASP A 224 -4.24 7.34 -18.10
N GLU A 225 -5.04 7.79 -19.07
CA GLU A 225 -5.15 7.11 -20.36
C GLU A 225 -3.81 6.97 -21.10
N LYS A 226 -2.92 7.95 -20.93
CA LYS A 226 -1.62 7.93 -21.61
C LYS A 226 -0.81 6.76 -21.07
N ARG A 227 -0.82 6.55 -19.75
CA ARG A 227 -0.16 5.41 -19.11
C ARG A 227 -0.76 4.08 -19.54
N ILE A 228 -2.08 3.95 -19.64
CA ILE A 228 -2.72 2.72 -20.15
C ILE A 228 -2.24 2.43 -21.58
N LYS A 229 -2.17 3.46 -22.43
CA LYS A 229 -1.66 3.33 -23.81
C LYS A 229 -0.16 3.01 -23.87
N GLU A 230 0.63 3.47 -22.90
CA GLU A 230 2.06 3.14 -22.79
C GLU A 230 2.24 1.67 -22.40
N GLU A 231 1.56 1.17 -21.37
CA GLU A 231 1.59 -0.25 -21.00
C GLU A 231 1.07 -1.16 -22.13
N LEU A 232 0.04 -0.71 -22.87
CA LEU A 232 -0.47 -1.40 -24.06
C LEU A 232 0.62 -1.52 -25.14
N ARG A 233 1.32 -0.42 -25.43
CA ARG A 233 2.45 -0.45 -26.38
C ARG A 233 3.57 -1.35 -25.89
N GLU A 234 3.91 -1.30 -24.60
CA GLU A 234 4.94 -2.19 -24.04
C GLU A 234 4.56 -3.66 -24.17
N ALA A 235 3.29 -4.00 -23.98
CA ALA A 235 2.78 -5.33 -24.23
C ALA A 235 2.97 -5.70 -25.72
N GLU A 236 2.63 -4.81 -26.65
CA GLU A 236 2.69 -5.05 -28.10
C GLU A 236 4.11 -5.00 -28.73
N LEU A 237 5.07 -4.30 -28.14
CA LEU A 237 6.40 -4.06 -28.71
C LEU A 237 7.23 -5.34 -28.85
N PRO A 238 7.87 -5.62 -30.02
CA PRO A 238 8.70 -6.81 -30.25
C PRO A 238 9.91 -6.88 -29.32
N ALA A 239 10.37 -8.11 -29.04
CA ALA A 239 11.49 -8.37 -28.14
C ALA A 239 12.70 -7.51 -28.43
N HIS A 240 13.34 -7.02 -27.37
CA HIS A 240 14.76 -6.70 -27.47
C HIS A 240 15.51 -7.97 -27.95
N PRO A 241 16.46 -7.89 -28.90
CA PRO A 241 17.12 -9.06 -29.49
C PRO A 241 17.73 -10.03 -28.47
N SER A 242 18.22 -9.52 -27.33
CA SER A 242 18.77 -10.33 -26.24
C SER A 242 17.73 -11.05 -25.38
N LEU A 243 16.45 -10.70 -25.48
CA LEU A 243 15.33 -11.30 -24.74
C LEU A 243 14.42 -12.16 -25.64
N ARG A 244 14.82 -12.42 -26.89
CA ARG A 244 14.01 -13.16 -27.90
C ARG A 244 13.46 -14.50 -27.40
N HIS A 245 14.22 -15.22 -26.57
CA HIS A 245 13.79 -16.52 -26.05
C HIS A 245 12.66 -16.36 -25.02
N SER A 246 12.83 -15.50 -24.01
CA SER A 246 11.80 -15.15 -23.03
C SER A 246 10.58 -14.50 -23.71
N TYR A 247 10.80 -13.71 -24.76
CA TYR A 247 9.74 -13.00 -25.46
C TYR A 247 8.83 -13.91 -26.29
N THR A 248 9.38 -14.95 -26.91
CA THR A 248 8.58 -15.94 -27.65
C THR A 248 7.63 -16.67 -26.72
N LEU A 249 8.10 -17.01 -25.51
CA LEU A 249 7.29 -17.60 -24.45
C LEU A 249 6.23 -16.61 -23.93
N MET A 250 6.56 -15.31 -23.85
CA MET A 250 5.66 -14.27 -23.34
C MET A 250 4.64 -13.71 -24.34
N ARG A 251 4.72 -14.03 -25.63
CA ARG A 251 3.87 -13.45 -26.68
C ARG A 251 2.35 -13.63 -26.44
N PRO A 252 1.85 -14.79 -25.97
CA PRO A 252 0.42 -14.97 -25.67
C PRO A 252 -0.08 -14.09 -24.52
N PHE A 253 0.76 -13.83 -23.51
CA PHE A 253 0.42 -13.00 -22.34
C PHE A 253 0.28 -11.54 -22.72
N ARG A 254 1.22 -11.06 -23.52
CA ARG A 254 1.22 -9.70 -24.05
C ARG A 254 -0.03 -9.42 -24.87
N LYS A 255 -0.45 -10.37 -25.71
CA LYS A 255 -1.69 -10.25 -26.48
C LYS A 255 -2.92 -10.15 -25.57
N ARG A 256 -3.05 -11.00 -24.56
CA ARG A 256 -4.20 -10.97 -23.63
C ARG A 256 -4.19 -9.75 -22.71
N SER A 257 -3.00 -9.31 -22.28
CA SER A 257 -2.82 -8.02 -21.57
C SER A 257 -3.30 -6.86 -22.44
N ALA A 258 -2.92 -6.86 -23.73
CA ALA A 258 -3.36 -5.84 -24.68
C ALA A 258 -4.89 -5.86 -24.89
N GLU A 259 -5.49 -7.04 -25.05
CA GLU A 259 -6.95 -7.21 -25.15
C GLU A 259 -7.66 -6.65 -23.91
N ARG A 260 -7.16 -6.91 -22.69
CA ARG A 260 -7.72 -6.36 -21.44
C ARG A 260 -7.56 -4.84 -21.33
N MET A 261 -6.38 -4.31 -21.68
CA MET A 261 -6.16 -2.86 -21.70
C MET A 261 -7.08 -2.17 -22.72
N GLN A 262 -7.32 -2.80 -23.86
CA GLN A 262 -8.28 -2.32 -24.86
C GLN A 262 -9.71 -2.31 -24.31
N GLN A 263 -10.15 -3.37 -23.65
CA GLN A 263 -11.45 -3.41 -22.96
C GLN A 263 -11.57 -2.30 -21.91
N LEU A 264 -10.49 -2.02 -21.16
CA LEU A 264 -10.47 -0.94 -20.19
C LEU A 264 -10.65 0.42 -20.85
N LEU A 265 -9.95 0.69 -21.96
CA LEU A 265 -10.10 1.93 -22.73
C LEU A 265 -11.52 2.11 -23.26
N GLU A 266 -12.15 1.03 -23.73
CA GLU A 266 -13.54 1.04 -24.20
C GLU A 266 -14.54 1.25 -23.06
N PHE A 267 -14.18 0.86 -21.85
CA PHE A 267 -15.02 1.00 -20.67
C PHE A 267 -14.93 2.40 -20.00
N LEU A 268 -13.85 3.17 -20.23
CA LEU A 268 -13.66 4.49 -19.62
C LEU A 268 -14.82 5.48 -19.84
N PRO A 269 -15.44 5.59 -21.03
CA PRO A 269 -16.58 6.48 -21.23
C PRO A 269 -17.80 6.11 -20.37
N GLU A 270 -18.02 4.83 -20.11
CA GLU A 270 -19.09 4.38 -19.20
C GLU A 270 -18.80 4.81 -17.76
N ILE A 271 -17.55 4.70 -17.32
CA ILE A 271 -17.10 5.16 -16.01
C ILE A 271 -17.30 6.68 -15.89
N GLU A 272 -16.90 7.45 -16.91
CA GLU A 272 -17.11 8.91 -16.92
C GLU A 272 -18.58 9.29 -16.83
N ALA A 273 -19.45 8.60 -17.57
CA ALA A 273 -20.89 8.81 -17.52
C ALA A 273 -21.46 8.52 -16.12
N GLU A 274 -20.97 7.48 -15.44
CA GLU A 274 -21.39 7.14 -14.07
C GLU A 274 -20.92 8.16 -13.04
N ILE A 275 -19.67 8.63 -13.16
CA ILE A 275 -19.07 9.58 -12.21
C ILE A 275 -19.61 11.00 -12.40
N GLY A 276 -19.96 11.37 -13.64
CA GLY A 276 -20.40 12.72 -14.00
C GLY A 276 -19.30 13.78 -13.93
N THR A 277 -18.04 13.36 -13.82
CA THR A 277 -16.85 14.22 -13.82
C THR A 277 -15.79 13.61 -14.74
N PRO A 278 -15.13 14.39 -15.62
CA PRO A 278 -14.09 13.86 -16.49
C PRO A 278 -12.94 13.22 -15.70
N LEU A 279 -12.52 12.01 -16.08
CA LEU A 279 -11.51 11.25 -15.33
C LEU A 279 -10.16 11.97 -15.25
N ARG A 280 -9.83 12.75 -16.28
CA ARG A 280 -8.63 13.61 -16.32
C ARG A 280 -8.62 14.66 -15.20
N GLU A 281 -9.78 15.18 -14.82
CA GLU A 281 -9.88 16.23 -13.79
C GLU A 281 -9.65 15.64 -12.40
N ILE A 282 -10.24 14.47 -12.15
CA ILE A 282 -10.00 13.67 -10.95
C ILE A 282 -8.53 13.29 -10.86
N HIS A 283 -7.92 12.87 -11.97
CA HIS A 283 -6.51 12.48 -12.01
C HIS A 283 -5.58 13.64 -11.68
N ASN A 284 -5.81 14.81 -12.28
CA ASN A 284 -5.03 16.02 -11.98
C ASN A 284 -5.16 16.42 -10.50
N ALA A 285 -6.36 16.35 -9.92
CA ALA A 285 -6.57 16.62 -8.51
C ALA A 285 -5.85 15.61 -7.61
N TYR A 286 -5.87 14.33 -7.99
CA TYR A 286 -5.14 13.27 -7.29
C TYR A 286 -3.63 13.52 -7.30
N LEU A 287 -3.03 13.83 -8.45
CA LEU A 287 -1.59 14.13 -8.55
C LEU A 287 -1.18 15.32 -7.66
N VAL A 288 -1.98 16.38 -7.65
CA VAL A 288 -1.76 17.55 -6.77
C VAL A 288 -1.77 17.13 -5.30
N ASN A 289 -2.73 16.29 -4.90
CA ASN A 289 -2.83 15.81 -3.53
C ASN A 289 -1.67 14.89 -3.13
N GLN A 290 -1.19 14.03 -4.03
CA GLN A 290 0.00 13.19 -3.78
C GLN A 290 1.27 14.04 -3.59
N GLN A 291 1.35 15.22 -4.21
CA GLN A 291 2.50 16.12 -4.07
C GLN A 291 2.42 17.03 -2.83
N ARG A 292 1.23 17.22 -2.23
CA ARG A 292 1.07 18.10 -1.05
C ARG A 292 1.98 17.73 0.13
N PRO A 293 2.14 16.45 0.53
CA PRO A 293 3.07 16.07 1.59
C PRO A 293 4.54 16.36 1.28
N LEU A 294 4.93 16.38 0.00
CA LEU A 294 6.29 16.72 -0.43
C LEU A 294 6.51 18.24 -0.43
N LEU A 295 5.50 19.00 -0.86
CA LEU A 295 5.54 20.46 -0.89
C LEU A 295 5.49 21.08 0.51
N SER A 296 4.75 20.50 1.45
CA SER A 296 4.77 20.93 2.86
C SER A 296 6.15 20.72 3.48
N ARG A 297 6.77 19.54 3.27
CA ARG A 297 8.14 19.26 3.73
C ARG A 297 9.20 20.17 3.11
N LEU A 298 9.06 20.57 1.85
CA LEU A 298 9.96 21.54 1.21
C LEU A 298 9.79 22.95 1.77
N LYS A 299 8.55 23.37 2.07
CA LYS A 299 8.29 24.66 2.73
C LYS A 299 8.86 24.70 4.15
N ASP A 300 8.76 23.60 4.90
CA ASP A 300 9.35 23.48 6.24
C ASP A 300 10.88 23.46 6.22
N ASN A 301 11.50 22.93 5.15
CA ASN A 301 12.95 22.98 4.98
C ASN A 301 13.45 24.36 4.54
N ASN A 302 12.70 25.10 3.71
CA ASN A 302 13.05 26.46 3.31
C ASN A 302 12.82 27.49 4.44
N SER A 303 11.84 27.27 5.32
CA SER A 303 11.66 28.09 6.54
C SER A 303 12.74 27.82 7.59
N ARG A 304 13.34 26.62 7.60
CA ARG A 304 14.50 26.29 8.43
C ARG A 304 15.82 26.86 7.88
N GLN A 305 16.03 26.87 6.56
CA GLN A 305 17.24 27.46 5.97
C GLN A 305 17.33 28.99 6.10
N SER A 306 16.19 29.68 6.22
CA SER A 306 16.14 31.14 6.47
C SER A 306 16.45 31.54 7.93
N SER A 307 16.72 30.57 8.81
CA SER A 307 17.12 30.81 10.22
C SER A 307 18.61 30.55 10.51
N THR A 308 19.42 30.25 9.48
CA THR A 308 20.87 30.09 9.68
C THR A 308 21.49 31.45 9.99
N LYS A 309 21.75 31.70 11.28
CA LYS A 309 22.58 32.81 11.76
C LYS A 309 23.84 32.88 10.91
N VAL A 310 24.06 34.03 10.27
CA VAL A 310 25.37 34.42 9.74
C VAL A 310 26.35 34.37 10.91
N VAL A 311 27.14 33.31 10.99
CA VAL A 311 28.31 33.25 11.86
C VAL A 311 29.33 34.21 11.25
N LYS A 312 29.38 35.44 11.77
CA LYS A 312 30.49 36.37 11.52
C LYS A 312 31.75 35.73 12.09
N PHE A 313 32.60 35.19 11.22
CA PHE A 313 33.99 34.92 11.58
C PHE A 313 34.67 36.29 11.82
N LYS A 314 35.07 36.53 13.07
CA LYS A 314 36.09 37.54 13.39
C LYS A 314 37.39 37.06 12.77
N ALA A 315 37.91 37.82 11.81
CA ALA A 315 39.29 37.69 11.38
C ALA A 315 40.16 38.28 12.49
N ASP A 316 40.84 37.42 13.24
CA ASP A 316 41.92 37.85 14.12
C ASP A 316 43.15 38.21 13.27
N GLY A 317 43.84 39.25 13.73
CA GLY A 317 44.69 40.11 12.91
C GLY A 317 45.93 39.45 12.33
N ILE A 318 46.21 39.82 11.08
CA ILE A 318 47.58 39.92 10.58
C ILE A 318 47.85 41.41 10.41
N SER A 319 48.73 41.90 11.28
CA SER A 319 49.26 43.25 11.31
C SER A 319 50.10 43.51 10.05
N THR A 320 49.64 44.43 9.20
CA THR A 320 50.51 45.10 8.23
C THR A 320 51.14 46.30 8.91
N ASN A 321 52.44 46.21 9.22
CA ASN A 321 53.40 47.33 9.21
C ASN A 321 54.74 46.88 9.81
N ASP A 322 55.70 46.58 8.93
CA ASP A 322 57.14 46.86 9.07
C ASP A 322 57.71 46.79 7.63
N ILE A 323 57.90 47.92 6.93
CA ILE A 323 59.18 48.66 6.80
C ILE A 323 60.31 47.71 6.35
N GLY A 324 60.97 47.84 5.19
CA GLY A 324 61.13 48.92 4.22
C GLY A 324 61.97 48.41 3.02
N PRO A 325 62.50 49.30 2.16
CA PRO A 325 62.86 48.97 0.78
C PRO A 325 64.31 48.50 0.62
N ARG A 326 64.51 47.45 -0.19
CA ARG A 326 65.58 47.32 -1.21
C ARG A 326 65.39 46.05 -2.01
#